data_AF-A0A351BGU1-F1
#
_entry.id   AF-A0A351BGU1-F1
#
_cell.length_a   1.000
_cell.length_b   1.000
_cell.length_c   1.000
_cell.angle_alpha   90.00
_cell.angle_beta   90.00
_cell.angle_gamma   90.00
#
_symmetry.space_group_name_H-M   'P 1'
#
loop_
_entity.id
_entity.type
_entity.pdbx_description
1 polymer ?
#
loop_
_entity_poly.entity_id
_entity_poly.type
_entity_poly.pdbx_seq_one_letter_code
_entity_poly.pdbx_strand_id
1 'polypeptide(L)' 'MGRRHFLLAGLLIATLAAAQPVYESRDRAGPVFSDMPSPGAREVPLPPVNVMDSPASAATPAAAQPRAAAAA' A
#
# COMPACT_ATOMS: atom_id res chain seq x y z
N MET A 1 -4.43 13.03 -24.86
CA MET A 1 -3.84 12.23 -23.76
C MET A 1 -4.54 12.44 -22.40
N GLY A 2 -5.07 13.62 -22.06
CA GLY A 2 -5.53 13.93 -20.69
C GLY A 2 -6.64 13.07 -20.05
N ARG A 3 -7.75 12.76 -20.75
CA ARG A 3 -8.91 12.08 -20.13
C ARG A 3 -8.60 10.67 -19.60
N ARG A 4 -7.84 9.87 -20.34
CA ARG A 4 -7.49 8.50 -19.93
C ARG A 4 -6.60 8.49 -18.70
N HIS A 5 -5.62 9.41 -18.66
CA HIS A 5 -4.74 9.58 -17.51
C HIS A 5 -5.49 10.09 -16.29
N PHE A 6 -6.49 10.97 -16.50
CA PHE A 6 -7.36 11.44 -15.42
C PHE A 6 -8.22 10.32 -14.83
N LEU A 7 -8.78 9.45 -15.67
CA LEU A 7 -9.53 8.27 -15.23
C LEU A 7 -8.63 7.25 -14.51
N LEU A 8 -7.43 7.01 -15.02
CA LEU A 8 -6.45 6.12 -14.38
C LEU A 8 -5.99 6.67 -13.02
N ALA A 9 -5.73 7.98 -12.93
CA ALA A 9 -5.38 8.62 -11.67
C ALA A 9 -6.52 8.53 -10.65
N GLY A 10 -7.77 8.75 -11.07
CA GLY A 10 -8.94 8.57 -10.22
C GLY A 10 -9.10 7.13 -9.72
N LEU A 11 -8.87 6.14 -10.59
CA LEU A 11 -8.90 4.72 -10.23
C LEU A 11 -7.80 4.36 -9.23
N LEU A 12 -6.58 4.85 -9.43
CA LEU A 12 -5.45 4.64 -8.51
C LEU A 12 -5.73 5.25 -7.13
N ILE A 13 -6.30 6.45 -7.07
CA ILE A 13 -6.64 7.11 -5.80
C ILE A 13 -7.73 6.34 -5.05
N ALA A 14 -8.71 5.78 -5.76
CA ALA A 14 -9.76 4.96 -5.13
C ALA A 14 -9.23 3.68 -4.47
N THR A 15 -8.01 3.25 -4.81
CA THR A 15 -7.35 2.08 -4.21
C THR A 15 -6.40 2.43 -3.06
N LEU A 16 -6.24 3.71 -2.69
CA LEU A 16 -5.44 4.07 -1.52
C LEU A 16 -6.04 3.39 -0.29
N ALA A 17 -5.26 2.47 0.29
CA ALA A 17 -5.70 1.50 1.26
C ALA A 17 -6.28 2.15 2.52
N ALA A 18 -7.60 2.16 2.63
CA ALA A 18 -8.26 2.21 3.94
C ALA A 18 -8.05 0.85 4.62
N ALA A 19 -7.83 0.84 5.93
CA ALA A 19 -7.80 -0.41 6.69
C ALA A 19 -9.14 -1.14 6.47
N GLN A 20 -9.08 -2.38 5.97
CA GLN A 20 -10.29 -3.17 5.76
C GLN A 20 -10.95 -3.44 7.11
N PRO A 21 -12.28 -3.22 7.26
CA PRO A 21 -12.96 -3.42 8.52
C PRO A 21 -12.96 -4.91 8.87
N VAL A 22 -12.67 -5.22 10.14
CA VAL A 22 -12.74 -6.57 10.68
C VAL A 22 -13.88 -6.63 11.69
N TYR A 23 -14.65 -7.70 11.65
CA TYR A 23 -15.80 -7.93 12.52
C TYR A 23 -15.53 -9.08 13.49
N GLU A 24 -15.81 -8.88 14.78
CA GLU A 24 -15.82 -9.91 15.81
C GLU A 24 -17.24 -10.43 15.99
N SER A 25 -17.45 -11.74 15.87
CA SER A 25 -18.62 -12.45 16.38
C SER A 25 -18.22 -13.34 17.56
N ARG A 26 -19.18 -13.78 18.36
CA ARG A 26 -18.94 -14.72 19.46
C ARG A 26 -19.79 -15.96 19.27
N ASP A 27 -19.14 -17.11 19.20
CA ASP A 27 -19.79 -18.40 19.13
C ASP A 27 -19.54 -19.22 20.41
N ARG A 28 -19.88 -20.50 20.38
CA ARG A 28 -19.72 -21.42 21.53
C ARG A 28 -18.25 -21.73 21.83
N ALA A 29 -17.36 -21.57 20.86
CA ALA A 29 -15.92 -21.82 20.97
C ALA A 29 -15.13 -20.55 21.33
N GLY A 30 -15.68 -19.35 21.08
CA GLY A 30 -15.09 -18.08 21.51
C GLY A 30 -15.30 -16.94 20.50
N PRO A 31 -14.48 -15.89 20.55
CA PRO A 31 -14.51 -14.83 19.56
C PRO A 31 -13.96 -15.32 18.21
N VAL A 32 -14.66 -14.99 17.13
CA VAL A 32 -14.27 -15.28 15.75
C VAL A 32 -14.20 -13.97 14.97
N PHE A 33 -13.12 -13.77 14.23
CA PHE A 33 -12.91 -12.57 13.42
C PHE A 33 -13.14 -12.85 11.94
N SER A 34 -13.78 -11.93 11.23
CA SER A 34 -14.17 -12.03 9.82
C SER A 34 -14.05 -10.68 9.13
N ASP A 35 -13.58 -10.67 7.88
CA ASP A 35 -13.55 -9.47 7.04
C ASP A 35 -14.93 -9.12 6.46
N MET A 36 -15.90 -10.03 6.60
CA MET A 36 -17.29 -9.81 6.18
C MET A 36 -18.23 -9.62 7.37
N PRO A 37 -19.21 -8.70 7.24
CA PRO A 37 -20.24 -8.52 8.24
C PRO A 37 -21.14 -9.76 8.31
N SER A 38 -21.54 -10.12 9.53
CA SER A 38 -22.48 -11.23 9.80
C SER A 38 -23.42 -10.88 10.95
N PRO A 39 -24.59 -11.54 11.07
CA PRO A 39 -25.54 -11.26 12.15
C PRO A 39 -24.91 -11.42 13.53
N GLY A 40 -25.02 -10.40 14.37
CA GLY A 40 -24.46 -10.39 15.72
C GLY A 40 -22.96 -10.05 15.80
N ALA A 41 -22.29 -9.86 14.66
CA ALA A 41 -20.90 -9.40 14.64
C ALA A 41 -20.81 -7.88 14.88
N ARG A 42 -19.71 -7.44 15.49
CA ARG A 42 -19.40 -6.04 15.75
C ARG A 42 -18.08 -5.67 15.10
N GLU A 43 -18.04 -4.50 14.50
CA GLU A 43 -16.80 -3.98 13.91
C GLU A 43 -15.77 -3.71 15.01
N VAL A 44 -14.55 -4.17 14.76
CA VAL A 44 -13.41 -4.03 15.66
C VAL A 44 -12.63 -2.79 15.25
N PRO A 45 -12.43 -1.80 16.15
CA PRO A 45 -11.59 -0.67 15.87
C PRO A 45 -10.14 -1.15 15.74
N LEU A 46 -9.62 -1.13 14.52
CA LEU A 46 -8.24 -1.52 14.23
C LEU A 46 -7.29 -0.34 14.44
N PRO A 47 -6.07 -0.59 14.93
CA PRO A 47 -5.03 0.42 14.91
C PRO A 47 -4.74 0.84 13.46
N PRO A 48 -4.17 2.05 13.26
CA PRO A 48 -3.71 2.47 11.95
C PRO A 48 -2.81 1.40 11.32
N VAL A 49 -2.93 1.22 10.00
CA VAL A 49 -2.08 0.28 9.27
C VAL A 49 -0.61 0.66 9.47
N ASN A 50 0.20 -0.30 9.91
CA ASN A 50 1.64 -0.10 10.06
C ASN A 50 2.26 0.04 8.67
N VAL A 51 2.47 1.28 8.23
CA VAL A 51 3.23 1.56 7.02
C VAL A 51 4.70 1.66 7.42
N MET A 52 5.53 0.75 6.94
CA MET A 52 6.97 1.00 6.94
C MET A 52 7.29 1.95 5.78
N ASP A 53 8.13 2.95 6.05
CA ASP A 53 8.71 3.75 4.98
C ASP A 53 9.43 2.82 4.01
N SER A 54 9.06 2.89 2.72
CA SER A 54 9.81 2.16 1.70
C SER A 54 11.25 2.66 1.72
N PRO A 55 12.26 1.78 1.67
CA PRO A 55 13.65 2.20 1.65
C PRO A 55 13.85 3.15 0.48
N ALA A 56 14.42 4.32 0.75
CA ALA A 56 14.76 5.29 -0.28
C ALA A 56 15.61 4.60 -1.34
N SER A 57 15.13 4.56 -2.58
CA SER A 57 15.91 4.03 -3.69
C SER A 57 17.17 4.90 -3.82
N ALA A 58 18.33 4.33 -3.53
CA ALA A 58 19.60 5.05 -3.65
C ALA A 58 19.73 5.53 -5.10
N ALA A 59 19.86 6.85 -5.28
CA ALA A 59 20.10 7.43 -6.59
C ALA A 59 21.26 6.70 -7.26
N THR A 60 21.04 6.15 -8.45
CA THR A 60 22.09 5.52 -9.25
C THR A 60 23.21 6.54 -9.44
N PRO A 61 24.45 6.28 -8.99
CA PRO A 61 25.54 7.20 -9.26
C PRO A 61 25.74 7.27 -10.77
N ALA A 62 25.72 8.49 -11.32
CA ALA A 62 25.99 8.73 -12.73
C ALA A 62 27.35 8.11 -13.07
N ALA A 63 27.37 7.22 -14.06
CA ALA A 63 28.58 6.52 -14.49
C ALA A 63 29.69 7.53 -14.83
N ALA A 64 30.84 7.41 -14.15
CA ALA A 64 32.02 8.19 -14.46
C ALA A 64 32.49 7.82 -15.88
N GLN A 65 32.46 8.81 -16.78
CA GLN A 65 32.87 8.66 -18.17
C GLN A 65 34.40 8.49 -18.23
N PRO A 66 34.94 7.44 -18.88
CA PRO A 66 36.38 7.22 -18.91
C PRO A 66 37.05 8.27 -19.81
N ARG A 67 38.01 9.02 -19.25
CA ARG A 67 38.84 9.96 -20.01
C ARG A 67 39.92 9.18 -20.76
N ALA A 68 39.79 9.09 -22.08
CA ALA A 68 40.87 8.63 -22.94
C ALA A 68 42.04 9.62 -22.86
N ALA A 69 43.16 9.18 -22.30
CA ALA A 69 44.43 9.88 -22.41
C ALA A 69 45.10 9.45 -23.73
N ALA A 70 44.99 10.33 -24.72
CA ALA A 70 45.73 10.26 -25.96
C ALA A 70 47.20 10.71 -25.73
N ALA A 71 48.11 9.95 -26.35
CA ALA A 71 49.44 10.28 -26.86
C ALA A 71 50.13 11.60 -26.42
N ALA A 72 51.34 11.46 -25.89
CA ALA A 72 52.57 12.11 -26.39
C ALA A 72 53.80 11.45 -25.74
#